data_AF-A0A7C4EU58-F1
#
_entry.id   AF-A0A7C4EU58-F1
#
_cell.length_a   1.000
_cell.length_b   1.000
_cell.length_c   1.000
_cell.angle_alpha   90.00
_cell.angle_beta   90.00
_cell.angle_gamma   90.00
#
_symmetry.space_group_name_H-M   'P 1'
#
loop_
_entity.id
_entity.type
_entity.pdbx_description
1 polymer ?
#
loop_
_entity_poly.entity_id
_entity_poly.type
_entity_poly.pdbx_seq_one_letter_code
_entity_poly.pdbx_strand_id
1 'polypeptide(L)'
;MALSEILYIIAYGTFLAGASVSFRHNGSRLAVWVMSSGIGLDFLVSMLPLLGVKTLSLNLQGTNAAIIIGIALGFVVWLLYAAALMLRSANKMEWYHRMIAVVEVLWFVDFITFLYGIYKFPLQGGA
;
A
#
# COMPACT_ATOMS: atom_id res chain seq x y z
N MET A 1 5.97 17.87 1.12
CA MET A 1 5.27 16.57 1.04
C MET A 1 3.79 16.80 1.14
N ALA A 2 3.01 16.19 0.25
CA ALA A 2 1.57 16.28 0.25
C ALA A 2 0.97 15.44 1.40
N LEU A 3 -0.24 15.77 1.85
CA LEU A 3 -0.93 15.01 2.91
C LEU A 3 -1.10 13.52 2.52
N SER A 4 -1.41 13.26 1.26
CA SER A 4 -1.53 11.89 0.72
C SER A 4 -0.24 11.08 0.84
N GLU A 5 0.93 11.70 0.60
CA GLU A 5 2.23 11.03 0.77
C GLU A 5 2.49 10.65 2.23
N ILE A 6 2.17 11.57 3.16
CA ILE A 6 2.31 11.32 4.60
C ILE A 6 1.39 10.17 5.04
N LEU A 7 0.14 10.17 4.58
CA LEU A 7 -0.81 9.10 4.90
C LEU A 7 -0.39 7.76 4.28
N TYR A 8 0.19 7.76 3.08
CA TYR A 8 0.79 6.57 2.45
C TYR A 8 1.95 6.00 3.29
N ILE A 9 2.85 6.87 3.79
CA ILE A 9 3.94 6.45 4.69
C ILE A 9 3.38 5.84 5.98
N ILE A 10 2.38 6.48 6.58
CA ILE A 10 1.72 5.97 7.79
C ILE A 10 1.04 4.63 7.52
N ALA A 11 0.36 4.49 6.39
CA ALA A 11 -0.30 3.25 5.99
C ALA A 11 0.69 2.08 5.88
N TYR A 12 1.78 2.28 5.11
CA TYR A 12 2.82 1.28 4.94
C TYR A 12 3.54 0.97 6.27
N GLY A 13 3.88 1.99 7.06
CA GLY A 13 4.51 1.80 8.38
C GLY A 13 3.61 1.04 9.36
N THR A 14 2.31 1.30 9.35
CA THR A 14 1.32 0.57 10.16
C THR A 14 1.26 -0.89 9.72
N PHE A 15 1.28 -1.15 8.42
CA PHE A 15 1.34 -2.52 7.90
C PHE A 15 2.60 -3.26 8.37
N LEU A 16 3.78 -2.65 8.27
CA LEU A 16 5.04 -3.26 8.75
C LEU A 16 5.03 -3.55 10.25
N ALA A 17 4.44 -2.67 11.06
CA ALA A 17 4.27 -2.91 12.49
C ALA A 17 3.36 -4.12 12.74
N GLY A 18 2.23 -4.21 12.03
CA GLY A 18 1.32 -5.33 12.12
C GLY A 18 1.96 -6.65 11.65
N ALA A 19 2.70 -6.63 10.56
CA ALA A 19 3.41 -7.79 10.03
C ALA A 19 4.51 -8.27 10.98
N SER A 20 5.28 -7.36 11.58
CA SER A 20 6.25 -7.68 12.64
C SER A 20 5.60 -8.37 13.83
N VAL A 21 4.42 -7.90 14.27
CA VAL A 21 3.65 -8.57 15.33
C VAL A 21 3.13 -9.93 14.85
N SER A 22 2.72 -10.03 13.58
CA SER A 22 2.25 -11.27 12.95
C SER A 22 3.32 -12.35 12.99
N PHE A 23 4.55 -12.05 12.57
CA PHE A 23 5.66 -13.00 12.58
C PHE A 23 6.06 -13.41 14.01
N ARG A 24 5.98 -12.48 14.99
CA ARG A 24 6.28 -12.79 16.40
C ARG A 24 5.21 -13.64 17.09
N HIS A 25 3.93 -13.41 16.79
CA HIS A 25 2.80 -14.03 17.48
C HIS A 25 1.93 -14.90 16.56
N ASN A 26 2.56 -15.50 15.54
CA ASN A 26 1.96 -16.42 14.57
C ASN A 26 0.59 -15.99 14.02
N GLY A 27 0.49 -14.79 13.47
CA GLY A 27 -0.74 -14.30 12.83
C GLY A 27 -1.86 -13.98 13.83
N SER A 28 -1.50 -13.46 15.01
CA SER A 28 -2.45 -13.03 16.04
C SER A 28 -3.52 -12.10 15.48
N ARG A 29 -4.72 -12.08 16.09
CA ARG A 29 -5.81 -11.20 15.65
C ARG A 29 -5.41 -9.73 15.67
N LEU A 30 -4.61 -9.31 16.66
CA LEU A 30 -4.12 -7.95 16.76
C LEU A 30 -3.25 -7.59 15.55
N ALA A 31 -2.33 -8.48 15.15
CA ALA A 31 -1.47 -8.27 13.98
C ALA A 31 -2.30 -8.03 12.71
N VAL A 32 -3.33 -8.86 12.50
CA VAL A 32 -4.23 -8.71 11.35
C VAL A 32 -4.99 -7.39 11.40
N TRP A 33 -5.49 -6.97 12.57
CA TRP A 33 -6.17 -5.69 12.70
C TRP A 33 -5.26 -4.51 12.35
N VAL A 34 -4.02 -4.54 12.83
CA VAL A 34 -3.03 -3.50 12.53
C VAL A 34 -2.64 -3.50 11.04
N MET A 35 -2.39 -4.66 10.44
CA MET A 35 -2.12 -4.75 9.00
C MET A 35 -3.30 -4.27 8.16
N SER A 36 -4.52 -4.70 8.51
CA SER A 36 -5.73 -4.30 7.81
C SER A 36 -6.03 -2.81 7.95
N SER A 37 -5.68 -2.16 9.07
CA SER A 37 -5.82 -0.71 9.18
C SER A 37 -4.82 0.03 8.29
N GLY A 38 -3.60 -0.50 8.13
CA GLY A 38 -2.63 0.00 7.15
C GLY A 38 -3.16 -0.09 5.71
N ILE A 39 -3.58 -1.29 5.28
CA ILE A 39 -4.17 -1.51 3.94
C ILE A 39 -5.45 -0.69 3.74
N GLY A 40 -6.29 -0.57 4.77
CA GLY A 40 -7.52 0.22 4.70
C GLY A 40 -7.23 1.72 4.54
N LEU A 41 -6.22 2.25 5.25
CA LEU A 41 -5.80 3.63 5.09
C LEU A 41 -5.25 3.89 3.68
N ASP A 42 -4.41 2.99 3.17
CA ASP A 42 -3.88 3.04 1.80
C ASP A 42 -4.99 3.07 0.75
N PHE A 43 -5.94 2.13 0.86
CA PHE A 43 -7.10 2.06 -0.01
C PHE A 43 -7.93 3.36 0.03
N LEU A 44 -8.17 3.92 1.23
CA LEU A 44 -8.92 5.17 1.38
C LEU A 44 -8.19 6.34 0.75
N VAL A 45 -6.88 6.47 0.97
CA VAL A 45 -6.06 7.55 0.39
C VAL A 45 -6.08 7.48 -1.13
N SER A 46 -6.11 6.28 -1.70
CA SER A 46 -6.12 6.07 -3.16
C SER A 46 -7.50 6.20 -3.80
N MET A 47 -8.57 5.77 -3.13
CA MET A 47 -9.92 5.75 -3.69
C MET A 47 -10.73 7.02 -3.41
N LEU A 48 -10.55 7.67 -2.26
CA LEU A 48 -11.30 8.89 -1.94
C LEU A 48 -11.12 10.04 -2.94
N PRO A 49 -9.93 10.26 -3.54
CA PRO A 49 -9.79 11.22 -4.64
C PRO A 49 -10.68 10.91 -5.84
N LEU A 50 -10.88 9.64 -6.17
CA LEU A 50 -11.76 9.19 -7.26
C LEU A 50 -13.24 9.49 -6.95
N LEU A 51 -13.59 9.61 -5.67
CA LEU A 51 -14.93 9.98 -5.18
C LEU A 51 -15.11 11.50 -4.98
N GLY A 52 -14.10 12.31 -5.34
CA GLY A 52 -14.18 13.78 -5.32
C GLY A 52 -13.53 14.46 -4.12
N VAL A 53 -12.83 13.72 -3.24
CA VAL A 53 -12.11 14.31 -2.09
C VAL A 53 -10.77 14.91 -2.55
N LYS A 54 -10.81 16.17 -2.99
CA LYS A 54 -9.67 16.89 -3.57
C LYS A 54 -8.48 17.07 -2.63
N THR A 55 -8.68 17.07 -1.31
CA THR A 55 -7.60 17.22 -0.32
C THR A 55 -6.60 16.05 -0.33
N LEU A 56 -7.04 14.88 -0.82
CA LEU A 56 -6.22 13.68 -0.94
C LEU A 56 -5.71 13.46 -2.37
N SER A 57 -6.16 14.29 -3.33
CA SER A 57 -5.64 14.24 -4.69
C SER A 57 -4.16 14.53 -4.67
N LEU A 58 -3.39 13.59 -5.19
CA LEU A 58 -2.05 13.89 -5.67
C LEU A 58 -2.25 14.79 -6.88
N ASN A 59 -1.82 16.06 -6.78
CA ASN A 59 -1.80 17.00 -7.91
C ASN A 59 -0.78 16.54 -8.96
N LEU A 60 -1.03 15.36 -9.53
CA LEU A 60 -0.26 14.77 -10.61
C LEU A 60 -0.45 15.71 -11.80
N GLN A 61 0.60 16.46 -12.15
CA GLN A 61 0.58 17.38 -13.30
C GLN A 61 0.58 16.61 -14.65
N GLY A 62 0.42 15.28 -14.61
CA GLY A 62 0.36 14.34 -15.73
C GLY A 62 0.65 12.90 -15.27
N THR A 63 0.61 11.97 -16.22
CA THR A 63 0.80 10.52 -15.96
C THR A 63 2.08 10.04 -16.63
N ASN A 64 2.88 9.25 -15.92
CA ASN A 64 4.04 8.56 -16.48
C ASN A 64 3.96 7.05 -16.21
N ALA A 65 4.82 6.28 -16.90
CA ALA A 65 4.84 4.83 -16.75
C ALA A 65 5.08 4.38 -15.31
N ALA A 66 5.86 5.11 -14.51
CA ALA A 66 6.10 4.78 -13.10
C ALA A 66 4.82 4.94 -12.25
N ILE A 67 4.04 5.99 -12.47
CA ILE A 67 2.74 6.18 -11.79
C ILE A 67 1.77 5.05 -12.17
N ILE A 68 1.70 4.66 -13.44
CA ILE A 68 0.83 3.56 -13.89
C ILE A 68 1.26 2.23 -13.26
N ILE A 69 2.56 1.94 -13.25
CA ILE A 69 3.12 0.74 -12.64
C ILE A 69 2.85 0.73 -11.14
N GLY A 70 3.02 1.86 -10.45
CA GLY A 70 2.69 2.00 -9.03
C GLY A 70 1.21 1.66 -8.77
N ILE A 71 0.29 2.31 -9.48
CA ILE A 71 -1.15 2.02 -9.36
C ILE A 71 -1.43 0.52 -9.56
N ALA A 72 -0.86 -0.11 -10.58
CA ALA A 72 -1.04 -1.54 -10.84
C ALA A 72 -0.48 -2.41 -9.70
N LEU A 73 0.69 -2.07 -9.17
CA LEU A 73 1.28 -2.77 -8.02
C LEU A 73 0.44 -2.60 -6.76
N GLY A 74 -0.12 -1.43 -6.50
CA GLY A 74 -1.03 -1.18 -5.39
C GLY A 74 -2.26 -2.10 -5.41
N PHE A 75 -2.88 -2.27 -6.59
CA PHE A 75 -3.97 -3.26 -6.73
C PHE A 75 -3.50 -4.69 -6.45
N VAL A 76 -2.31 -5.07 -6.92
CA VAL A 76 -1.73 -6.39 -6.65
C VAL A 76 -1.49 -6.60 -5.15
N VAL A 77 -0.99 -5.59 -4.45
CA VAL A 77 -0.79 -5.59 -2.98
C VAL A 77 -2.11 -5.87 -2.26
N TRP A 78 -3.19 -5.18 -2.63
CA TRP A 78 -4.51 -5.39 -2.01
C TRP A 78 -5.03 -6.82 -2.24
N LEU A 79 -4.90 -7.33 -3.46
CA LEU A 79 -5.34 -8.68 -3.81
C LEU A 79 -4.52 -9.75 -3.09
N LEU A 80 -3.20 -9.59 -3.02
CA LEU A 80 -2.31 -10.51 -2.30
C LEU A 80 -2.58 -10.50 -0.80
N TYR A 81 -2.86 -9.34 -0.21
CA TYR A 81 -3.24 -9.27 1.20
C TYR A 81 -4.59 -9.95 1.45
N ALA A 82 -5.59 -9.71 0.59
CA ALA A 82 -6.87 -10.42 0.67
C ALA A 82 -6.70 -11.95 0.56
N ALA A 83 -5.83 -12.42 -0.35
CA ALA A 83 -5.49 -13.83 -0.47
C ALA A 83 -4.77 -14.37 0.79
N ALA A 84 -3.87 -13.58 1.40
CA ALA A 84 -3.23 -13.92 2.66
C ALA A 84 -4.27 -14.13 3.78
N LEU A 85 -5.28 -13.26 3.87
CA LEU A 85 -6.38 -13.41 4.84
C LEU A 85 -7.19 -14.69 4.61
N MET A 86 -7.40 -15.11 3.35
CA MET A 86 -8.04 -16.39 3.02
C MET A 86 -7.18 -17.59 3.43
N LEU A 87 -5.85 -17.52 3.24
CA LEU A 87 -4.94 -18.56 3.71
C LEU A 87 -4.95 -18.67 5.24
N ARG A 88 -5.02 -17.53 5.93
CA ARG A 88 -5.15 -17.48 7.38
C ARG A 88 -6.46 -18.10 7.86
N SER A 89 -7.58 -17.81 7.21
CA SER A 89 -8.88 -18.41 7.58
C SER A 89 -8.92 -19.92 7.31
N ALA A 90 -8.16 -20.39 6.31
CA ALA A 90 -7.93 -21.80 6.04
C ALA A 90 -6.85 -22.45 6.95
N ASN A 91 -6.38 -21.75 8.00
CA ASN A 91 -5.31 -22.20 8.91
C ASN A 91 -3.97 -22.54 8.24
N LYS A 92 -3.71 -22.06 7.02
CA LYS A 92 -2.45 -22.25 6.28
C LYS A 92 -1.42 -21.18 6.68
N MET A 93 -1.01 -21.18 7.95
CA MET A 93 -0.18 -20.12 8.55
C MET A 93 1.18 -19.93 7.87
N GLU A 94 1.82 -21.00 7.41
CA GLU A 94 3.08 -20.91 6.66
C GLU A 94 2.92 -20.10 5.37
N TRP A 95 1.90 -20.42 4.57
CA TRP A 95 1.60 -19.72 3.33
C TRP A 95 1.11 -18.30 3.57
N TYR A 96 0.35 -18.07 4.64
CA TYR A 96 -0.03 -16.74 5.08
C TYR A 96 1.20 -15.87 5.34
N HIS A 97 2.16 -16.32 6.14
CA HIS A 97 3.38 -15.56 6.45
C HIS A 97 4.24 -15.31 5.21
N ARG A 98 4.37 -16.29 4.32
CA ARG A 98 5.03 -16.10 3.01
C ARG A 98 4.34 -15.03 2.17
N MET A 99 3.00 -15.03 2.14
CA MET A 99 2.25 -13.98 1.43
C MET A 99 2.43 -12.62 2.07
N ILE A 100 2.42 -12.51 3.41
CA ILE A 100 2.68 -11.23 4.09
C ILE A 100 4.07 -10.71 3.73
N ALA A 101 5.11 -11.54 3.73
CA ALA A 101 6.45 -11.12 3.30
C ALA A 101 6.48 -10.64 1.83
N VAL A 102 5.77 -11.32 0.94
CA VAL A 102 5.66 -10.88 -0.47
C VAL A 102 4.91 -9.54 -0.58
N VAL A 103 3.85 -9.36 0.20
CA VAL A 103 3.09 -8.09 0.26
C VAL A 103 3.98 -6.95 0.75
N GLU A 104 4.79 -7.15 1.80
CA GLU A 104 5.74 -6.14 2.28
C GLU A 104 6.68 -5.67 1.17
N VAL A 105 7.33 -6.61 0.48
CA VAL A 105 8.31 -6.30 -0.57
C VAL A 105 7.64 -5.61 -1.77
N LEU A 106 6.50 -6.13 -2.22
CA LEU A 106 5.79 -5.54 -3.37
C LEU A 106 5.26 -4.14 -3.04
N TRP A 107 4.74 -3.94 -1.84
CA TRP A 107 4.25 -2.63 -1.43
C TRP A 107 5.40 -1.63 -1.24
N PHE A 108 6.57 -2.08 -0.77
CA PHE A 108 7.77 -1.24 -0.79
C PHE A 108 8.14 -0.80 -2.21
N VAL A 109 8.16 -1.73 -3.17
CA VAL A 109 8.48 -1.43 -4.57
C VAL A 109 7.45 -0.48 -5.17
N ASP A 110 6.16 -0.70 -4.92
CA ASP A 110 5.08 0.21 -5.29
C ASP A 110 5.34 1.62 -4.74
N PHE A 111 5.52 1.74 -3.43
CA PHE A 111 5.75 3.00 -2.73
C PHE A 111 6.93 3.79 -3.31
N ILE A 112 8.08 3.13 -3.53
CA ILE A 112 9.25 3.77 -4.12
C ILE A 112 9.01 4.15 -5.58
N THR A 113 8.35 3.30 -6.37
CA THR A 113 8.03 3.58 -7.77
C THR A 113 7.11 4.79 -7.89
N PHE A 114 6.14 4.90 -6.97
CA PHE A 114 5.19 5.99 -6.91
C PHE A 114 5.85 7.32 -6.54
N LEU A 115 6.65 7.33 -5.47
CA LEU A 115 7.46 8.50 -5.10
C LEU A 115 8.42 8.91 -6.22
N TYR A 116 9.11 7.94 -6.83
CA TYR A 116 10.00 8.20 -7.95
C TYR A 116 9.25 8.81 -9.14
N GLY A 117 8.05 8.31 -9.44
CA GLY A 117 7.16 8.84 -10.48
C GLY A 117 6.75 10.29 -10.22
N ILE A 118 6.52 10.67 -8.96
CA ILE A 118 6.18 12.04 -8.55
C ILE A 118 7.39 12.98 -8.62
N TYR A 119 8.54 12.55 -8.08
CA TYR A 119 9.68 13.45 -7.85
C TYR A 119 10.71 13.50 -8.99
N LYS A 120 10.97 12.40 -9.71
CA LYS A 120 11.99 12.38 -10.78
C LYS A 120 11.47 12.86 -12.12
N PHE A 121 10.17 12.74 -12.35
CA PHE A 121 9.49 13.41 -13.45
C PHE A 121 8.69 14.59 -12.88
N PRO A 122 9.35 15.68 -12.43
CA PRO A 122 8.63 16.94 -12.34
C PRO A 122 8.27 17.23 -13.79
N LEU A 123 7.01 17.05 -14.14
CA LEU A 123 6.53 17.46 -15.45
C LEU A 123 6.85 18.94 -15.54
N GLN A 124 7.89 19.26 -16.32
CA GLN A 124 8.06 20.60 -16.83
C GLN A 124 6.72 20.90 -17.47
N GLY A 125 5.98 21.83 -16.86
CA GLY A 125 4.83 22.44 -17.52
C GLY A 125 5.29 22.80 -18.92
N GLY A 126 4.68 22.17 -19.92
CA GLY A 126 4.75 22.69 -21.27
C GLY A 126 4.33 24.16 -21.20
N ALA A 127 5.12 24.97 -21.90
CA ALA A 127 5.02 26.42 -22.01
C ALA A 127 3.58 26.97 -22.09
#